data_AF-A0A7V1AQ74-F1
#
_entry.id   AF-A0A7V1AQ74-F1
#
_cell.length_a   1.000
_cell.length_b   1.000
_cell.length_c   1.000
_cell.angle_alpha   90.00
_cell.angle_beta   90.00
_cell.angle_gamma   90.00
#
_symmetry.space_group_name_H-M   'P 1'
#
loop_
_entity.id
_entity.type
_entity.pdbx_description
1 polymer ?
#
loop_
_entity_poly.entity_id
_entity_poly.type
_entity_poly.pdbx_seq_one_letter_code
_entity_poly.pdbx_strand_id
1 'polypeptide(L)'
;MRLFVMVLNKEEYLDEILEAFLELDVHGATVIDSVGMGHLLSFEIPIFAGLRSVLPGNRPYNKTIFSVVEDEQVPKIVDAIEQIIGGLEQPGVGIVFTMPVDFAKGLASELNV
;
A
#
# COMPACT_ATOMS: atom_id res chain seq x y z
N MET A 1 -4.66 -16.36 -8.44
CA MET A 1 -4.98 -15.25 -7.52
C MET A 1 -3.82 -14.92 -6.59
N ARG A 2 -3.69 -13.63 -6.26
CA ARG A 2 -2.71 -13.09 -5.32
C ARG A 2 -3.40 -12.19 -4.30
N LEU A 3 -2.92 -12.23 -3.07
CA LEU A 3 -3.12 -11.14 -2.12
C LEU A 3 -2.15 -10.04 -2.52
N PHE A 4 -2.67 -8.98 -3.12
CA PHE A 4 -1.94 -7.76 -3.38
C PHE A 4 -1.90 -6.93 -2.09
N VAL A 5 -0.71 -6.46 -1.71
CA VAL A 5 -0.52 -5.58 -0.57
C VAL A 5 0.31 -4.38 -0.98
N MET A 6 -0.22 -3.19 -0.71
CA MET A 6 0.51 -1.93 -0.80
C MET A 6 0.60 -1.28 0.57
N VAL A 7 1.80 -0.86 0.97
CA VAL A 7 2.00 0.04 2.09
C VAL A 7 2.30 1.41 1.51
N LEU A 8 1.36 2.33 1.60
CA LEU A 8 1.44 3.70 1.08
C LEU A 8 1.89 4.64 2.20
N ASN A 9 3.01 5.33 2.00
CA ASN A 9 3.55 6.29 2.98
C ASN A 9 3.03 7.73 2.74
N LYS A 10 2.49 7.98 1.54
CA LYS A 10 1.97 9.28 1.08
C LYS A 10 0.48 9.16 0.88
N GLU A 11 -0.29 9.34 1.96
CA GLU A 11 -1.75 9.18 1.93
C GLU A 11 -2.44 10.13 0.94
N GLU A 12 -1.76 11.20 0.51
CA GLU A 12 -2.26 12.09 -0.55
C GLU A 12 -2.56 11.37 -1.88
N TYR A 13 -1.96 10.19 -2.13
CA TYR A 13 -2.22 9.39 -3.34
C TYR A 13 -3.30 8.32 -3.16
N LEU A 14 -3.89 8.19 -1.97
CA LEU A 14 -4.81 7.09 -1.68
C LEU A 14 -5.99 7.07 -2.65
N ASP A 15 -6.64 8.22 -2.86
CA ASP A 15 -7.83 8.32 -3.70
C ASP A 15 -7.51 7.97 -5.16
N GLU A 16 -6.43 8.52 -5.72
CA GLU A 16 -5.98 8.23 -7.09
C GLU A 16 -5.64 6.74 -7.29
N ILE A 17 -5.03 6.10 -6.28
CA ILE A 17 -4.73 4.65 -6.32
C ILE A 17 -6.01 3.83 -6.30
N LEU A 18 -6.98 4.18 -5.46
CA LEU A 18 -8.26 3.49 -5.41
C LEU A 18 -9.06 3.68 -6.69
N GLU A 19 -9.03 4.87 -7.30
CA GLU A 19 -9.62 5.12 -8.62
C GLU A 19 -8.97 4.24 -9.71
N ALA A 20 -7.63 4.16 -9.74
CA ALA A 20 -6.93 3.28 -10.68
C ALA A 20 -7.26 1.78 -10.47
N PHE A 21 -7.53 1.37 -9.24
CA PHE A 21 -8.02 0.01 -8.96
C PHE A 21 -9.37 -0.23 -9.63
N LEU A 22 -10.28 0.76 -9.61
CA LEU A 22 -11.58 0.65 -10.27
C LEU A 22 -11.43 0.51 -11.79
N GLU A 23 -10.56 1.32 -12.39
CA GLU A 23 -10.30 1.28 -13.84
C GLU A 23 -9.67 -0.04 -14.30
N LEU A 24 -9.01 -0.76 -13.38
CA LEU A 24 -8.36 -2.05 -13.62
C LEU A 24 -9.21 -3.26 -13.20
N ASP A 25 -10.50 -3.06 -12.96
CA ASP A 25 -11.47 -4.07 -12.51
C ASP A 25 -11.08 -4.74 -11.16
N VAL A 26 -10.45 -3.98 -10.26
CA VAL A 26 -10.20 -4.37 -8.87
C VAL A 26 -11.35 -3.86 -7.99
N HIS A 27 -12.44 -4.63 -7.96
CA HIS A 27 -13.72 -4.21 -7.34
C HIS A 27 -13.78 -4.32 -5.81
N GLY A 28 -12.69 -4.68 -5.13
CA GLY A 28 -12.67 -4.80 -3.69
C GLY A 28 -11.27 -4.58 -3.12
N ALA A 29 -11.14 -3.60 -2.23
CA ALA A 29 -9.92 -3.37 -1.47
C ALA A 29 -10.30 -3.04 -0.03
N THR A 30 -9.43 -3.41 0.91
CA THR A 30 -9.52 -2.99 2.30
C THR A 30 -8.35 -2.09 2.61
N VAL A 31 -8.64 -0.96 3.27
CA VAL A 31 -7.64 0.02 3.69
C VAL A 31 -7.61 0.03 5.21
N ILE A 32 -6.41 -0.06 5.78
CA ILE A 32 -6.17 0.07 7.22
C ILE A 32 -5.14 1.16 7.48
N ASP A 33 -5.31 1.88 8.59
CA ASP A 33 -4.26 2.74 9.12
C ASP A 33 -3.12 1.87 9.67
N SER A 34 -1.89 2.20 9.29
CA SER A 34 -0.69 1.49 9.73
C SER A 34 0.44 2.47 10.08
N VAL A 35 1.46 1.99 10.78
CA VAL A 35 2.60 2.80 11.19
C VAL A 35 3.90 2.10 10.79
N GLY A 36 4.79 2.85 10.15
CA GLY A 36 6.11 2.36 9.77
C GLY A 36 7.03 2.21 10.99
N MET A 37 7.87 1.18 10.98
CA MET A 37 8.84 0.92 12.06
C MET A 37 9.76 2.11 12.35
N GLY A 38 10.20 2.84 11.32
CA GLY A 38 11.07 4.00 11.49
C GLY A 38 10.44 5.10 12.35
N HIS A 39 9.11 5.25 12.29
CA HIS A 39 8.38 6.19 13.13
C HIS A 39 8.36 5.73 14.59
N LEU A 40 7.95 4.48 14.85
CA LEU A 40 7.90 3.90 16.20
C LEU A 40 9.26 3.97 16.93
N LEU A 41 10.33 3.56 16.24
CA LEU A 41 11.68 3.61 16.81
C LEU A 41 12.11 5.05 17.11
N SER A 42 11.84 6.00 16.22
CA SER A 42 12.30 7.38 16.38
C SER A 42 11.56 8.16 17.48
N PHE A 43 10.25 7.91 17.64
CA PHE A 43 9.39 8.79 18.41
C PHE A 43 8.78 8.14 19.66
N GLU A 44 8.53 6.83 19.65
CA GLU A 44 7.88 6.16 20.78
C GLU A 44 8.85 5.44 21.72
N ILE A 45 10.04 5.07 21.22
CA ILE A 45 11.02 4.29 21.99
C ILE A 45 12.21 5.18 22.39
N PRO A 46 12.37 5.57 23.67
CA PRO A 46 13.37 6.57 24.09
C PRO A 46 14.82 6.21 23.78
N ILE A 47 15.19 4.93 23.84
CA ILE A 47 16.57 4.47 23.56
C ILE A 47 16.97 4.70 22.10
N PHE A 48 15.99 4.85 21.20
CA PHE A 48 16.19 5.03 19.77
C PHE A 48 15.99 6.48 19.31
N ALA A 49 15.82 7.44 20.23
CA ALA A 49 15.67 8.86 19.90
C ALA A 49 16.84 9.44 19.07
N GLY A 50 18.05 8.86 19.20
CA GLY A 50 19.23 9.24 18.41
C GLY A 50 19.14 8.88 16.93
N LEU A 51 18.21 7.99 16.51
CA LEU A 51 18.01 7.60 15.11
C LEU A 51 17.18 8.63 14.31
N ARG A 52 16.58 9.62 14.98
CA ARG A 52 15.74 10.66 14.35
C ARG A 52 16.42 11.40 13.20
N SER A 53 17.74 11.58 13.26
CA SER A 53 18.52 12.28 12.23
C SER A 53 18.93 11.40 11.05
N VAL A 54 18.79 10.08 11.19
CA VAL A 54 19.26 9.08 10.21
C VAL A 54 18.08 8.41 9.49
N LEU A 55 16.91 8.34 10.12
CA LEU A 55 15.71 7.76 9.52
C LEU A 55 14.97 8.83 8.70
N PRO A 56 14.93 8.72 7.36
CA PRO A 56 14.18 9.64 6.53
C PRO A 56 12.67 9.46 6.75
N GLY A 57 11.94 10.57 6.84
CA GLY A 57 10.49 10.56 6.78
C GLY A 57 9.81 10.61 8.15
N ASN A 58 9.56 11.83 8.60
CA ASN A 58 8.67 12.13 9.71
C ASN A 58 7.21 12.11 9.22
N ARG A 59 6.70 10.96 8.79
CA ARG A 59 5.27 10.78 8.53
C ARG A 59 4.70 9.77 9.54
N PRO A 60 3.73 10.18 10.38
CA PRO A 60 3.26 9.37 11.49
C PRO A 60 2.39 8.19 11.05
N TYR A 61 1.75 8.28 9.88
CA TYR A 61 0.74 7.31 9.44
C TYR A 61 0.97 6.89 8.00
N ASN A 62 0.87 5.59 7.78
CA ASN A 62 0.81 4.94 6.49
C ASN A 62 -0.63 4.45 6.26
N LYS A 63 -0.96 4.18 5.01
CA LYS A 63 -2.18 3.44 4.64
C LYS A 63 -1.75 2.10 4.06
N THR A 64 -2.20 1.00 4.66
CA THR A 64 -2.00 -0.32 4.06
C THR A 64 -3.26 -0.71 3.30
N ILE A 65 -3.12 -0.91 2.00
CA ILE A 65 -4.19 -1.32 1.08
C ILE A 65 -3.95 -2.78 0.74
N PHE A 66 -4.97 -3.61 0.85
CA PHE A 66 -4.90 -4.98 0.36
C PHE A 66 -6.15 -5.40 -0.40
N SER A 67 -5.93 -6.21 -1.42
CA SER A 67 -6.96 -6.74 -2.30
C SER A 67 -6.59 -8.14 -2.76
N VAL A 68 -7.58 -8.98 -3.06
CA VAL A 68 -7.34 -10.24 -3.75
C VAL A 68 -7.57 -9.99 -5.24
N VAL A 69 -6.52 -10.23 -6.03
CA VAL A 69 -6.49 -9.93 -7.48
C VAL A 69 -6.07 -11.17 -8.27
N GLU A 70 -6.29 -11.17 -9.57
CA GLU A 70 -5.73 -12.20 -10.45
C GLU A 70 -4.22 -11.99 -10.68
N ASP A 71 -3.49 -13.08 -10.92
CA ASP A 71 -2.03 -13.04 -11.11
C ASP A 71 -1.64 -12.09 -12.26
N GLU A 72 -2.44 -12.07 -13.32
CA GLU A 72 -2.23 -11.27 -14.52
C GLU A 72 -2.54 -9.77 -14.32
N GLN A 73 -3.29 -9.41 -13.27
CA GLN A 73 -3.57 -8.01 -12.94
C GLN A 73 -2.41 -7.36 -12.21
N VAL A 74 -1.59 -8.13 -11.48
CA VAL A 74 -0.52 -7.60 -10.63
C VAL A 74 0.42 -6.62 -11.38
N PRO A 75 0.96 -6.95 -12.57
CA PRO A 75 1.85 -6.01 -13.28
C PRO A 75 1.15 -4.72 -13.66
N LYS A 76 -0.11 -4.79 -14.13
CA LYS A 76 -0.90 -3.61 -14.53
C LYS A 76 -1.18 -2.69 -13.35
N ILE A 77 -1.50 -3.27 -12.18
CA ILE A 77 -1.74 -2.51 -10.95
C ILE A 77 -0.45 -1.81 -10.51
N VAL A 78 0.68 -2.51 -10.54
CA VAL A 78 1.99 -1.93 -10.19
C VAL A 78 2.33 -0.77 -11.13
N ASP A 79 2.18 -0.97 -12.45
CA ASP A 79 2.47 0.07 -13.45
C ASP A 79 1.61 1.32 -13.24
N ALA A 80 0.31 1.16 -12.97
CA ALA A 80 -0.60 2.28 -12.69
C ALA A 80 -0.21 3.02 -11.40
N ILE A 81 0.12 2.28 -10.33
CA ILE A 81 0.62 2.87 -9.08
C ILE A 81 1.89 3.68 -9.34
N GLU A 82 2.86 3.15 -10.08
CA GLU A 82 4.12 3.84 -10.37
C GLU A 82 3.91 5.13 -11.17
N GLN A 83 2.93 5.16 -12.07
CA GLN A 83 2.54 6.38 -12.80
C GLN A 83 1.98 7.46 -11.86
N ILE A 84 1.22 7.08 -10.84
CA ILE A 84 0.64 8.00 -9.84
C ILE A 84 1.72 8.55 -8.90
N ILE A 85 2.55 7.66 -8.34
CA ILE A 85 3.46 8.01 -7.24
C ILE A 85 4.88 8.41 -7.71
N GLY A 86 5.18 8.26 -9.00
CA GLY A 86 6.50 8.54 -9.58
C GLY A 86 7.54 7.41 -9.42
N GLY A 87 7.08 6.17 -9.16
CA GLY A 87 7.91 4.97 -9.01
C GLY A 87 8.14 4.51 -7.56
N LEU A 88 8.23 3.19 -7.37
CA LEU A 88 8.39 2.55 -6.04
C LEU A 88 9.85 2.50 -5.55
N GLU A 89 10.82 2.75 -6.43
CA GLU A 89 12.25 2.80 -6.09
C GLU A 89 12.64 4.07 -5.30
N GLN A 90 11.74 5.05 -5.21
CA GLN A 90 12.00 6.28 -4.47
C GLN A 90 11.83 6.08 -2.95
N PRO A 91 12.76 6.58 -2.12
CA PRO A 91 12.62 6.52 -0.67
C PRO A 91 11.33 7.17 -0.17
N GLY A 92 10.64 6.48 0.74
CA GLY A 92 9.49 7.04 1.47
C GLY A 92 8.20 7.15 0.66
N VAL A 93 8.06 6.42 -0.44
CA VAL A 93 6.83 6.36 -1.22
C VAL A 93 5.94 5.19 -0.78
N GLY A 94 6.51 4.00 -0.63
CA GLY A 94 5.78 2.81 -0.19
C GLY A 94 6.45 1.53 -0.62
N ILE A 95 5.77 0.40 -0.41
CA ILE A 95 6.15 -0.89 -0.98
C ILE A 95 4.93 -1.62 -1.51
N VAL A 96 5.13 -2.43 -2.55
CA VAL A 96 4.15 -3.37 -3.06
C VAL A 96 4.73 -4.78 -2.99
N PHE A 97 3.93 -5.73 -2.54
CA PHE A 97 4.29 -7.14 -2.58
C PHE A 97 3.04 -8.00 -2.71
N THR A 98 3.24 -9.28 -3.05
CA THR A 98 2.13 -10.22 -3.19
C THR A 98 2.38 -11.52 -2.44
N MET A 99 1.30 -12.20 -2.08
CA MET A 99 1.32 -13.57 -1.57
C MET A 99 0.34 -14.45 -2.38
N PRO A 100 0.64 -15.74 -2.60
CA PRO A 100 -0.30 -16.65 -3.25
C PRO A 100 -1.57 -16.82 -2.39
N VAL A 101 -2.73 -16.89 -3.04
CA VAL A 101 -4.01 -17.15 -2.38
C VAL A 101 -4.59 -18.45 -2.94
N ASP A 102 -4.60 -19.48 -2.10
CA ASP A 102 -5.09 -20.82 -2.49
C ASP A 102 -6.62 -20.92 -2.43
N PHE A 103 -7.26 -20.07 -1.62
CA PHE A 103 -8.71 -20.06 -1.44
C PHE A 103 -9.22 -18.68 -1.02
N ALA A 104 -10.29 -18.22 -1.66
CA ALA A 104 -11.05 -17.04 -1.27
C ALA A 104 -12.55 -17.26 -1.55
N LYS A 105 -13.42 -16.65 -0.75
CA LYS A 105 -14.87 -16.69 -0.92
C LYS A 105 -15.48 -15.33 -0.57
N GLY A 106 -16.53 -14.94 -1.28
CA GLY A 106 -17.21 -13.66 -1.07
C GLY A 106 -16.50 -12.47 -1.72
N LEU A 107 -15.66 -12.73 -2.74
CA LEU A 107 -15.08 -11.67 -3.55
C LEU A 107 -16.19 -10.96 -4.31
N ALA A 108 -16.16 -9.63 -4.27
CA ALA A 108 -17.09 -8.80 -5.01
C ALA A 108 -16.78 -8.89 -6.51
N SER A 109 -17.80 -9.14 -7.33
CA SER A 109 -17.68 -9.07 -8.79
C SER A 109 -17.87 -7.65 -9.32
N GLU A 110 -18.48 -6.76 -8.52
CA GLU A 110 -18.76 -5.36 -8.83
C GLU A 110 -18.77 -4.57 -7.52
N LEU A 111 -18.48 -3.26 -7.57
CA LEU A 111 -18.61 -2.37 -6.41
C LEU A 111 -20.08 -2.08 -6.15
N ASN A 112 -20.60 -2.67 -5.08
CA ASN A 112 -21.91 -2.31 -4.54
C ASN A 112 -21.75 -1.13 -3.58
N VAL A 113 -21.84 0.09 -4.11
CA VAL A 113 -21.92 1.34 -3.33
C VAL A 113 -23.37 1.70 -3.05
#